data_AF-A0A091BY56-F1
#
_entry.id   AF-A0A091BY56-F1
#
_cell.length_a   1.000
_cell.length_b   1.000
_cell.length_c   1.000
_cell.angle_alpha   90.00
_cell.angle_beta   90.00
_cell.angle_gamma   90.00
#
_symmetry.space_group_name_H-M   'P 1'
#
loop_
_entity.id
_entity.type
_entity.pdbx_description
1 polymer ?
#
loop_
_entity_poly.entity_id
_entity_poly.type
_entity_poly.pdbx_seq_one_letter_code
_entity_poly.pdbx_strand_id
1 'polypeptide(L)'
;MADIQKQQNFEDFNDPHFLNFKTKELSENTLLLGVNGWYDYSFVPFADEKEYRRKKQVYWYDRFIERQGSDSEITTAICDRLKETLQNIPPTKNVILSTHFVPKKAFIIEHGEKYARWNQLNAFLGSKELGAVLDEFPNVKEVVFGHTHHRFFEQELQCTRYHCRPFGYYYEWLLTRSFILSNHLADTFNPLKARTLVKQYGQAFEEYKKYYFLNELEEGMVLLEY
;
A
#
# COMPACT_ATOMS: atom_id res chain seq x y z
N MET A 1 -16.37 13.29 -1.38
CA MET A 1 -15.34 13.32 -0.32
C MET A 1 -15.97 12.68 0.89
N ALA A 2 -15.30 11.74 1.54
CA ALA A 2 -15.85 11.09 2.73
C ALA A 2 -15.85 12.12 3.88
N ASP A 3 -17.03 12.58 4.26
CA ASP A 3 -17.26 13.47 5.40
C ASP A 3 -17.03 12.68 6.70
N ILE A 4 -15.77 12.54 7.13
CA ILE A 4 -15.44 12.01 8.46
C ILE A 4 -15.61 13.16 9.46
N GLN A 5 -16.87 13.42 9.84
CA GLN A 5 -17.23 14.54 10.73
C GLN A 5 -17.04 14.23 12.23
N LYS A 6 -16.70 12.99 12.59
CA LYS A 6 -16.49 12.56 13.99
C LYS A 6 -15.36 11.56 14.09
N GLN A 7 -14.68 11.57 15.23
CA GLN A 7 -13.74 10.53 15.66
C GLN A 7 -14.46 9.18 15.61
N GLN A 8 -14.10 8.34 14.63
CA GLN A 8 -14.53 6.96 14.56
C GLN A 8 -13.49 6.11 15.29
N ASN A 9 -13.89 4.98 15.87
CA ASN A 9 -12.91 4.01 16.35
C ASN A 9 -12.25 3.37 15.11
N PHE A 10 -11.16 3.97 14.64
CA PHE A 10 -10.42 3.53 13.45
C PHE A 10 -9.72 2.18 13.67
N GLU A 11 -9.56 1.74 14.92
CA GLU A 11 -8.92 0.46 15.23
C GLU A 11 -9.92 -0.68 15.38
N ASP A 12 -11.09 -0.40 15.94
CA ASP A 12 -12.11 -1.42 16.24
C ASP A 12 -13.50 -1.01 15.72
N PHE A 13 -13.56 -0.54 14.47
CA PHE A 13 -14.83 -0.23 13.82
C PHE A 13 -15.74 -1.47 13.84
N ASN A 14 -16.95 -1.30 14.39
CA ASN A 14 -17.88 -2.40 14.63
C ASN A 14 -18.64 -2.77 13.35
N ASP A 15 -17.93 -3.41 12.42
CA ASP A 15 -18.49 -3.99 11.20
C ASP A 15 -17.90 -5.40 10.98
N PRO A 16 -18.72 -6.39 10.57
CA PRO A 16 -18.25 -7.75 10.30
C PRO A 16 -17.26 -7.83 9.14
N HIS A 17 -17.25 -6.85 8.22
CA HIS A 17 -16.31 -6.76 7.09
C HIS A 17 -15.06 -5.95 7.43
N PHE A 18 -15.00 -5.32 8.60
CA PHE A 18 -13.82 -4.60 9.06
C PHE A 18 -12.83 -5.56 9.73
N LEU A 19 -11.75 -5.88 9.01
CA LEU A 19 -10.81 -6.95 9.35
C LEU A 19 -9.58 -6.51 10.16
N ASN A 20 -9.47 -5.25 10.58
CA ASN A 20 -8.29 -4.77 11.33
C ASN A 20 -8.08 -5.59 12.62
N PHE A 21 -6.93 -6.27 12.71
CA PHE A 21 -6.57 -7.23 13.76
C PHE A 21 -7.58 -8.37 13.96
N LYS A 22 -8.38 -8.70 12.94
CA LYS A 22 -9.30 -9.84 12.95
C LYS A 22 -8.80 -10.91 11.98
N THR A 23 -8.97 -12.16 12.39
CA THR A 23 -8.70 -13.31 11.53
C THR A 23 -9.99 -13.84 10.90
N LYS A 24 -9.85 -14.39 9.69
CA LYS A 24 -10.90 -15.13 8.99
C LYS A 24 -10.32 -16.43 8.49
N GLU A 25 -10.93 -17.55 8.88
CA GLU A 25 -10.52 -18.85 8.35
C GLU A 25 -10.86 -18.95 6.87
N LEU A 26 -9.85 -19.33 6.08
CA LEU A 26 -9.97 -19.56 4.64
C LEU A 26 -9.98 -21.06 4.32
N SER A 27 -9.19 -21.85 5.07
CA SER A 27 -9.16 -23.31 5.03
C SER A 27 -8.76 -23.89 6.40
N GLU A 28 -8.73 -25.23 6.50
CA GLU A 28 -8.28 -25.93 7.72
C GLU A 28 -6.86 -25.54 8.16
N ASN A 29 -6.01 -25.05 7.25
CA ASN A 29 -4.62 -24.69 7.56
C ASN A 29 -4.31 -23.20 7.33
N THR A 30 -5.22 -22.42 6.74
CA THR A 30 -4.92 -21.03 6.33
C THR A 30 -5.89 -20.01 6.92
N LEU A 31 -5.35 -18.93 7.46
CA LEU A 31 -6.07 -17.78 7.99
C LEU A 31 -5.75 -16.52 7.17
N LEU A 32 -6.76 -15.70 6.91
CA LEU A 32 -6.60 -14.29 6.53
C LEU A 32 -6.50 -13.44 7.79
N LEU A 33 -5.51 -12.55 7.85
CA LEU A 33 -5.38 -11.51 8.89
C LEU A 33 -5.38 -10.13 8.23
N GLY A 34 -6.33 -9.28 8.60
CA GLY A 34 -6.35 -7.88 8.17
C GLY A 34 -5.59 -6.97 9.14
N VAL A 35 -4.83 -6.03 8.61
CA VAL A 35 -4.15 -4.99 9.41
C VAL A 35 -4.20 -3.68 8.64
N ASN A 36 -4.80 -2.63 9.19
CA ASN A 36 -4.86 -1.34 8.53
C ASN A 36 -3.45 -0.81 8.24
N GLY A 37 -2.57 -0.89 9.24
CA GLY A 37 -1.20 -0.36 9.18
C GLY A 37 -1.15 1.15 9.39
N TRP A 38 0.07 1.69 9.39
CA TRP A 38 0.34 3.13 9.38
C TRP A 38 1.77 3.39 8.88
N TYR A 39 2.30 4.58 9.11
CA TYR A 39 3.67 4.98 8.78
C TYR A 39 4.37 5.70 9.94
N ASP A 40 5.68 5.61 9.94
CA ASP A 40 6.57 6.13 11.00
C ASP A 40 7.75 6.95 10.43
N TYR A 41 7.66 7.34 9.16
CA TYR A 41 8.71 8.08 8.43
C TYR A 41 10.00 7.29 8.17
N SER A 42 10.09 6.03 8.58
CA SER A 42 11.33 5.24 8.59
C SER A 42 11.88 4.91 7.20
N PHE A 43 11.09 5.04 6.13
CA PHE A 43 11.58 4.90 4.76
C PHE A 43 12.37 6.10 4.23
N VAL A 44 12.43 7.20 4.97
CA VAL A 44 13.36 8.30 4.68
C VAL A 44 14.56 8.24 5.64
N PRO A 45 15.80 8.15 5.13
CA PRO A 45 16.98 8.21 5.98
C PRO A 45 17.03 9.50 6.80
N PHE A 46 17.31 9.38 8.10
CA PHE A 46 17.46 10.50 9.04
C PHE A 46 16.25 11.45 9.07
N ALA A 47 15.04 10.90 8.91
CA ALA A 47 13.81 11.69 8.94
C ALA A 47 13.64 12.42 10.30
N ASP A 48 13.41 13.73 10.25
CA ASP A 48 12.98 14.50 11.42
C ASP A 48 11.46 14.41 11.57
N GLU A 49 11.01 13.78 12.64
CA GLU A 49 9.59 13.61 12.96
C GLU A 49 8.84 14.95 13.01
N LYS A 50 9.48 16.01 13.53
CA LYS A 50 8.86 17.34 13.60
C LYS A 50 8.64 17.92 12.21
N GLU A 51 9.59 17.74 11.31
CA GLU A 51 9.48 18.17 9.92
C GLU A 51 8.36 17.43 9.19
N TYR A 52 8.31 16.10 9.30
CA TYR A 52 7.31 15.29 8.59
C TYR A 52 5.90 15.45 9.16
N ARG A 53 5.76 15.64 10.47
CA ARG A 53 4.49 16.05 11.08
C ARG A 53 4.00 17.37 10.50
N ARG A 54 4.88 18.37 10.34
CA ARG A 54 4.53 19.65 9.72
C ARG A 54 4.12 19.46 8.26
N LYS A 55 4.84 18.64 7.49
CA LYS A 55 4.49 18.33 6.08
C LYS A 55 3.13 17.64 5.96
N LYS A 56 2.81 16.68 6.84
CA LYS A 56 1.50 16.00 6.90
C LYS A 56 0.36 17.02 6.99
N GLN A 57 0.48 17.97 7.93
CA GLN A 57 -0.54 18.98 8.18
C GLN A 57 -0.81 19.90 6.98
N VAL A 58 0.19 20.11 6.11
CA VAL A 58 0.06 21.01 4.96
C VAL A 58 -0.38 20.25 3.71
N TYR A 59 0.20 19.07 3.44
CA TYR A 59 0.11 18.44 2.12
C TYR A 59 -0.74 17.17 2.10
N TRP A 60 -0.86 16.43 3.21
CA TRP A 60 -1.49 15.11 3.19
C TRP A 60 -2.91 15.10 3.69
N TYR A 61 -3.73 14.26 3.03
CA TYR A 61 -5.12 14.04 3.39
C TYR A 61 -5.25 13.35 4.76
N ASP A 62 -4.25 12.55 5.16
CA ASP A 62 -4.22 11.87 6.45
C ASP A 62 -4.26 12.84 7.64
N ARG A 63 -4.07 14.15 7.43
CA ARG A 63 -4.31 15.19 8.45
C ARG A 63 -5.76 15.22 8.96
N PHE A 64 -6.71 14.71 8.18
CA PHE A 64 -8.12 14.63 8.56
C PHE A 64 -8.44 13.39 9.40
N ILE A 65 -7.46 12.47 9.56
CA ILE A 65 -7.60 11.27 10.38
C ILE A 65 -7.02 11.59 11.76
N GLU A 66 -7.91 11.85 12.72
CA GLU A 66 -7.54 12.13 14.10
C GLU A 66 -7.35 10.82 14.88
N ARG A 67 -6.11 10.52 15.24
CA ARG A 67 -5.69 9.41 16.09
C ARG A 67 -4.91 9.97 17.28
N GLN A 68 -4.97 9.29 18.42
CA GLN A 68 -4.23 9.67 19.61
C GLN A 68 -2.75 9.27 19.46
N GLY A 69 -1.84 10.20 19.72
CA GLY A 69 -0.39 10.00 19.59
C GLY A 69 0.23 10.52 18.28
N SER A 70 1.55 10.45 18.20
CA SER A 70 2.32 10.70 16.98
C SER A 70 2.17 9.55 15.97
N ASP A 71 2.50 9.79 14.70
CA ASP A 71 2.49 8.72 13.69
C ASP A 71 3.43 7.55 14.07
N SER A 72 4.56 7.85 14.72
CA SER A 72 5.48 6.84 15.28
C SER A 72 4.83 6.06 16.42
N GLU A 73 4.27 6.73 17.43
CA GLU A 73 3.59 6.09 18.58
C GLU A 73 2.42 5.21 18.13
N ILE A 74 1.65 5.70 17.17
CA ILE A 74 0.55 4.99 16.53
C ILE A 74 1.05 3.73 15.80
N THR A 75 2.14 3.86 15.04
CA THR A 75 2.72 2.73 14.30
C THR A 75 3.26 1.67 15.26
N THR A 76 3.96 2.07 16.32
CA THR A 76 4.43 1.15 17.36
C THR A 76 3.26 0.43 18.03
N ALA A 77 2.19 1.14 18.40
CA ALA A 77 1.00 0.50 18.98
C ALA A 77 0.32 -0.51 18.03
N ILE A 78 0.31 -0.23 16.72
CA ILE A 78 -0.13 -1.17 15.69
C ILE A 78 0.78 -2.41 15.64
N CYS A 79 2.10 -2.20 15.67
CA CYS A 79 3.10 -3.26 15.59
C CYS A 79 3.05 -4.18 16.82
N ASP A 80 2.89 -3.60 18.02
CA ASP A 80 2.70 -4.35 19.26
C ASP A 80 1.43 -5.22 19.21
N ARG A 81 0.31 -4.63 18.78
CA ARG A 81 -0.96 -5.37 18.64
C ARG A 81 -0.87 -6.44 17.55
N LEU A 82 -0.16 -6.19 16.46
CA LEU A 82 0.08 -7.18 15.41
C LEU A 82 0.88 -8.35 15.96
N LYS A 83 1.94 -8.08 16.71
CA LYS A 83 2.79 -9.09 17.34
C LYS A 83 1.98 -9.96 18.30
N GLU A 84 1.16 -9.35 19.16
CA GLU A 84 0.24 -10.07 20.05
C GLU A 84 -0.75 -10.94 19.26
N THR A 85 -1.33 -10.38 18.19
CA THR A 85 -2.30 -11.11 17.35
C THR A 85 -1.65 -12.33 16.70
N LEU A 86 -0.45 -12.20 16.14
CA LEU A 86 0.29 -13.29 15.51
C LEU A 86 0.76 -14.34 16.53
N GLN A 87 1.15 -13.94 17.74
CA GLN A 87 1.50 -14.87 18.83
C GLN A 87 0.33 -15.76 19.26
N ASN A 88 -0.90 -15.26 19.15
CA ASN A 88 -2.11 -16.00 19.48
C ASN A 88 -2.58 -16.94 18.35
N ILE A 89 -1.99 -16.87 17.16
CA ILE A 89 -2.29 -17.78 16.06
C ILE A 89 -1.48 -19.07 16.24
N PRO A 90 -2.10 -20.27 16.16
CA PRO A 90 -1.37 -21.52 16.23
C PRO A 90 -0.24 -21.58 15.18
N PRO A 91 0.99 -21.97 15.54
CA PRO A 91 2.11 -22.04 14.59
C PRO A 91 1.89 -22.98 13.40
N THR A 92 0.91 -23.89 13.49
CA THR A 92 0.51 -24.80 12.42
C THR A 92 -0.37 -24.14 11.35
N LYS A 93 -0.94 -22.96 11.63
CA LYS A 93 -1.75 -22.21 10.67
C LYS A 93 -0.86 -21.28 9.85
N ASN A 94 -0.99 -21.34 8.53
CA ASN A 94 -0.45 -20.35 7.62
C ASN A 94 -1.29 -19.07 7.69
N VAL A 95 -0.63 -17.92 7.58
CA VAL A 95 -1.26 -16.60 7.59
C VAL A 95 -1.05 -15.92 6.24
N ILE A 96 -2.15 -15.53 5.63
CA ILE A 96 -2.21 -14.52 4.57
C ILE A 96 -2.52 -13.20 5.25
N LEU A 97 -1.58 -12.27 5.23
CA LEU A 97 -1.76 -10.94 5.81
C LEU A 97 -2.13 -9.93 4.73
N SER A 98 -3.17 -9.15 4.96
CA SER A 98 -3.56 -8.03 4.11
C SER A 98 -3.36 -6.72 4.85
N THR A 99 -2.63 -5.79 4.25
CA THR A 99 -2.44 -4.44 4.81
C THR A 99 -2.44 -3.36 3.75
N HIS A 100 -2.69 -2.10 4.12
CA HIS A 100 -2.61 -1.01 3.16
C HIS A 100 -1.18 -0.50 2.99
N PHE A 101 -0.48 -0.28 4.10
CA PHE A 101 0.83 0.38 4.14
C PHE A 101 1.98 -0.57 3.77
N VAL A 102 3.05 0.01 3.25
CA VAL A 102 4.21 -0.73 2.75
C VAL A 102 5.04 -1.29 3.91
N PRO A 103 5.25 -2.62 4.00
CA PRO A 103 5.98 -3.23 5.10
C PRO A 103 7.49 -3.31 4.85
N LYS A 104 7.97 -3.27 3.60
CA LYS A 104 9.38 -3.50 3.26
C LYS A 104 9.96 -2.42 2.37
N LYS A 105 11.22 -2.04 2.65
CA LYS A 105 11.98 -1.07 1.84
C LYS A 105 12.14 -1.51 0.37
N ALA A 106 12.12 -2.82 0.10
CA ALA A 106 12.21 -3.37 -1.26
C ALA A 106 11.09 -2.89 -2.20
N PHE A 107 9.99 -2.34 -1.66
CA PHE A 107 8.87 -1.79 -2.43
C PHE A 107 8.80 -0.26 -2.37
N ILE A 108 9.91 0.40 -2.03
CA ILE A 108 10.04 1.85 -2.03
C ILE A 108 10.86 2.28 -3.24
N ILE A 109 10.29 3.17 -4.06
CA ILE A 109 11.01 3.76 -5.19
C ILE A 109 11.88 4.90 -4.66
N GLU A 110 13.19 4.78 -4.87
CA GLU A 110 14.14 5.85 -4.62
C GLU A 110 14.54 6.49 -5.94
N HIS A 111 14.32 7.80 -6.04
CA HIS A 111 14.69 8.61 -7.17
C HIS A 111 16.11 9.18 -7.00
N GLY A 112 16.89 9.18 -8.08
CA GLY A 112 18.22 9.80 -8.13
C GLY A 112 18.20 11.33 -8.00
N GLU A 113 19.37 11.95 -7.98
CA GLU A 113 19.59 13.36 -7.60
C GLU A 113 18.59 14.36 -8.23
N LYS A 114 18.36 14.26 -9.54
CA LYS A 114 17.43 15.13 -10.29
C LYS A 114 16.02 15.18 -9.70
N TYR A 115 15.61 14.09 -9.05
CA TYR A 115 14.26 13.86 -8.54
C TYR A 115 14.25 13.53 -7.04
N ALA A 116 15.36 13.75 -6.33
CA ALA A 116 15.53 13.36 -4.93
C ALA A 116 14.47 13.94 -3.98
N ARG A 117 13.91 15.12 -4.29
CA ARG A 117 12.82 15.73 -3.51
C ARG A 117 11.59 14.82 -3.38
N TRP A 118 11.34 13.96 -4.36
CA TRP A 118 10.20 13.05 -4.37
C TRP A 118 10.37 11.90 -3.36
N ASN A 119 11.60 11.60 -2.95
CA ASN A 119 11.87 10.58 -1.92
C ASN A 119 11.28 10.97 -0.56
N GLN A 120 10.98 12.25 -0.33
CA GLN A 120 10.31 12.70 0.90
C GLN A 120 8.88 12.15 1.03
N LEU A 121 8.24 11.74 -0.08
CA LEU A 121 6.93 11.10 -0.07
C LEU A 121 6.99 9.72 0.61
N ASN A 122 8.15 9.06 0.55
CA ASN A 122 8.34 7.71 1.10
C ASN A 122 8.12 7.67 2.62
N ALA A 123 8.24 8.81 3.30
CA ALA A 123 7.99 8.91 4.74
C ALA A 123 6.56 8.47 5.13
N PHE A 124 5.60 8.57 4.21
CA PHE A 124 4.19 8.31 4.47
C PHE A 124 3.70 7.01 3.83
N LEU A 125 4.60 6.21 3.25
CA LEU A 125 4.24 4.98 2.56
C LEU A 125 4.09 3.77 3.48
N GLY A 126 4.71 3.78 4.66
CA GLY A 126 4.57 2.68 5.62
C GLY A 126 5.69 2.69 6.64
N SER A 127 6.04 1.50 7.13
CA SER A 127 6.93 1.33 8.27
C SER A 127 7.88 0.15 8.10
N LYS A 128 9.14 0.37 8.48
CA LYS A 128 10.14 -0.69 8.64
C LYS A 128 9.86 -1.55 9.87
N GLU A 129 9.31 -0.97 10.93
CA GLU A 129 8.92 -1.69 12.16
C GLU A 129 7.85 -2.74 11.84
N LEU A 130 6.83 -2.38 11.05
CA LEU A 130 5.84 -3.34 10.54
C LEU A 130 6.52 -4.51 9.83
N GLY A 131 7.45 -4.22 8.92
CA GLY A 131 8.23 -5.25 8.26
C GLY A 131 9.03 -6.15 9.21
N ALA A 132 9.63 -5.57 10.24
CA ALA A 132 10.41 -6.31 11.23
C ALA A 132 9.53 -7.25 12.06
N VAL A 133 8.33 -6.83 12.45
CA VAL A 133 7.37 -7.72 13.12
C VAL A 133 7.05 -8.91 12.23
N LEU A 134 6.76 -8.70 10.94
CA LEU A 134 6.44 -9.81 10.01
C LEU A 134 7.58 -10.82 9.87
N ASP A 135 8.84 -10.37 9.96
CA ASP A 135 10.02 -11.24 9.89
C ASP A 135 10.15 -12.19 11.10
N GLU A 136 9.53 -11.86 12.23
CA GLU A 136 9.53 -12.71 13.42
C GLU A 136 8.59 -13.92 13.30
N PHE A 137 7.65 -13.92 12.35
CA PHE A 137 6.57 -14.92 12.26
C PHE A 137 6.63 -15.70 10.95
N PRO A 138 7.37 -16.83 10.90
CA PRO A 138 7.55 -17.61 9.66
C PRO A 138 6.27 -18.30 9.16
N ASN A 139 5.20 -18.31 9.96
CA ASN A 139 3.88 -18.78 9.54
C ASN A 139 3.09 -17.73 8.73
N VAL A 140 3.54 -16.46 8.68
CA VAL A 140 3.10 -15.50 7.67
C VAL A 140 3.71 -15.90 6.33
N LYS A 141 2.88 -16.40 5.41
CA LYS A 141 3.34 -16.91 4.11
C LYS A 141 3.12 -15.94 2.98
N GLU A 142 2.04 -15.16 3.05
CA GLU A 142 1.65 -14.20 2.03
C GLU A 142 1.40 -12.84 2.68
N VAL A 143 1.86 -11.77 2.05
CA VAL A 143 1.54 -10.39 2.44
C VAL A 143 1.05 -9.64 1.20
N VAL A 144 -0.23 -9.28 1.20
CA VAL A 144 -0.85 -8.47 0.15
C VAL A 144 -0.97 -7.03 0.63
N PHE A 145 -0.43 -6.08 -0.15
CA PHE A 145 -0.44 -4.68 0.23
C PHE A 145 -0.44 -3.72 -0.97
N GLY A 146 -0.52 -2.41 -0.69
CA GLY A 146 -0.65 -1.39 -1.72
C GLY A 146 -0.01 -0.06 -1.34
N HIS A 147 -0.77 1.03 -1.49
CA HIS A 147 -0.40 2.43 -1.22
C HIS A 147 0.66 3.05 -2.14
N THR A 148 1.59 2.27 -2.69
CA THR A 148 2.66 2.76 -3.59
C THR A 148 2.17 3.36 -4.91
N HIS A 149 0.94 3.03 -5.33
CA HIS A 149 0.41 3.28 -6.68
C HIS A 149 1.37 2.79 -7.79
N HIS A 150 2.19 1.80 -7.46
CA HIS A 150 3.12 1.15 -8.36
C HIS A 150 3.04 -0.36 -8.19
N ARG A 151 2.89 -1.08 -9.29
CA ARG A 151 2.90 -2.55 -9.26
C ARG A 151 4.34 -3.03 -9.21
N PHE A 152 4.64 -3.90 -8.25
CA PHE A 152 5.91 -4.60 -8.18
C PHE A 152 5.69 -6.06 -8.58
N PHE A 153 6.73 -6.66 -9.14
CA PHE A 153 6.77 -8.12 -9.23
C PHE A 153 6.73 -8.72 -7.82
N GLU A 154 6.17 -9.92 -7.73
CA GLU A 154 6.21 -10.71 -6.50
C GLU A 154 7.66 -10.86 -6.03
N GLN A 155 7.88 -10.73 -4.72
CA GLN A 155 9.18 -10.96 -4.11
C GLN A 155 9.02 -11.87 -2.91
N GLU A 156 9.90 -12.85 -2.79
CA GLU A 156 10.04 -13.64 -1.57
C GLU A 156 11.15 -13.04 -0.69
N LEU A 157 10.79 -12.67 0.54
CA LEU A 157 11.71 -12.11 1.52
C LEU A 157 11.54 -12.91 2.83
N GLN A 158 12.62 -13.51 3.32
CA GLN A 158 12.63 -14.29 4.56
C GLN A 158 11.51 -15.36 4.64
N CYS A 159 11.29 -16.08 3.53
CA CYS A 159 10.25 -17.12 3.36
C CYS A 159 8.80 -16.61 3.32
N THR A 160 8.59 -15.29 3.19
CA THR A 160 7.29 -14.66 3.01
C THR A 160 7.20 -14.10 1.59
N ARG A 161 6.12 -14.40 0.87
CA ARG A 161 5.83 -13.84 -0.45
C ARG A 161 5.05 -12.54 -0.32
N TYR A 162 5.52 -11.50 -1.00
CA TYR A 162 4.97 -10.15 -0.94
C TYR A 162 4.35 -9.74 -2.28
N HIS A 163 3.12 -9.26 -2.22
CA HIS A 163 2.31 -8.89 -3.38
C HIS A 163 1.91 -7.41 -3.32
N CYS A 164 2.49 -6.59 -4.18
CA CYS A 164 2.16 -5.17 -4.30
C CYS A 164 1.58 -4.89 -5.68
N ARG A 165 0.26 -4.95 -5.81
CA ARG A 165 -0.44 -4.70 -7.09
C ARG A 165 -1.53 -3.62 -6.99
N PRO A 166 -1.26 -2.43 -6.42
CA PRO A 166 -2.25 -1.35 -6.43
C PRO A 166 -2.51 -0.86 -7.86
N PHE A 167 -3.74 -0.43 -8.14
CA PHE A 167 -4.09 0.24 -9.40
C PHE A 167 -3.62 1.70 -9.42
N GLY A 168 -3.87 2.44 -8.33
CA GLY A 168 -3.75 3.90 -8.33
C GLY A 168 -4.83 4.56 -9.19
N TYR A 169 -4.58 5.80 -9.60
CA TYR A 169 -5.47 6.55 -10.47
C TYR A 169 -5.45 6.00 -11.90
N TYR A 170 -6.53 6.20 -12.67
CA TYR A 170 -6.60 5.67 -14.04
C TYR A 170 -5.41 6.07 -14.93
N TYR A 171 -4.80 7.24 -14.68
CA TYR A 171 -3.65 7.72 -15.45
C TYR A 171 -2.31 7.11 -15.02
N GLU A 172 -2.29 6.32 -13.95
CA GLU A 172 -1.13 5.58 -13.42
C GLU A 172 -1.12 4.11 -13.88
N TRP A 173 -2.24 3.62 -14.42
CA TRP A 173 -2.43 2.25 -14.89
C TRP A 173 -1.42 1.86 -15.98
N LEU A 174 -1.07 0.56 -16.04
CA LEU A 174 -0.21 0.02 -17.10
C LEU A 174 -0.87 0.16 -18.48
N LEU A 175 -2.19 0.03 -18.55
CA LEU A 175 -3.01 0.33 -19.71
C LEU A 175 -2.79 1.76 -20.21
N THR A 176 -2.81 2.76 -19.32
CA THR A 176 -2.58 4.16 -19.70
C THR A 176 -1.16 4.37 -20.21
N ARG A 177 -0.17 3.77 -19.53
CA ARG A 177 1.21 3.80 -19.99
C ARG A 177 1.34 3.22 -21.40
N SER A 178 0.72 2.07 -21.65
CA SER A 178 0.72 1.37 -22.94
C SER A 178 0.03 2.17 -24.03
N PHE A 179 -1.11 2.79 -23.72
CA PHE A 179 -1.80 3.70 -24.63
C PHE A 179 -0.91 4.87 -25.06
N ILE A 180 -0.26 5.56 -24.11
CA ILE A 180 0.60 6.71 -24.39
C ILE A 180 1.79 6.32 -25.28
N LEU A 181 2.46 5.22 -24.94
CA LEU A 181 3.68 4.81 -25.63
C LEU A 181 3.38 4.20 -27.01
N SER A 182 2.36 3.34 -27.11
CA SER A 182 2.03 2.64 -28.37
C SER A 182 1.42 3.57 -29.42
N ASN A 183 0.83 4.69 -28.99
CA ASN A 183 0.32 5.74 -29.89
C ASN A 183 1.33 6.88 -30.08
N HIS A 184 2.58 6.73 -29.61
CA HIS A 184 3.64 7.75 -29.72
C HIS A 184 3.24 9.14 -29.21
N LEU A 185 2.41 9.20 -28.16
CA LEU A 185 1.97 10.48 -27.56
C LEU A 185 3.08 11.11 -26.69
N ALA A 186 4.10 10.33 -26.33
CA ALA A 186 5.34 10.76 -25.70
C ALA A 186 6.44 9.71 -25.92
N ASP A 187 7.70 10.14 -25.98
CA ASP A 187 8.86 9.24 -26.10
C ASP A 187 9.07 8.36 -24.87
N THR A 188 8.73 8.90 -23.69
CA THR A 188 8.83 8.21 -22.40
C THR A 188 7.60 8.51 -21.55
N PHE A 189 7.19 7.53 -20.73
CA PHE A 189 6.09 7.74 -19.81
C PHE A 189 6.47 8.70 -18.69
N ASN A 190 5.65 9.74 -18.49
CA ASN A 190 5.80 10.69 -17.39
C ASN A 190 4.47 10.78 -16.61
N PRO A 191 4.42 10.30 -15.36
CA PRO A 191 3.20 10.31 -14.54
C PRO A 191 2.56 11.70 -14.41
N LEU A 192 3.38 12.76 -14.33
CA LEU A 192 2.90 14.13 -14.15
C LEU A 192 2.17 14.68 -15.40
N LYS A 193 2.42 14.08 -16.57
CA LYS A 193 1.80 14.48 -17.84
C LYS A 193 0.70 13.53 -18.29
N ALA A 194 0.68 12.29 -17.78
CA ALA A 194 -0.23 11.23 -18.22
C ALA A 194 -1.70 11.66 -18.18
N ARG A 195 -2.14 12.30 -17.09
CA ARG A 195 -3.52 12.80 -16.96
C ARG A 195 -3.90 13.80 -18.05
N THR A 196 -3.01 14.72 -18.39
CA THR A 196 -3.26 15.74 -19.41
C THR A 196 -3.33 15.11 -20.80
N LEU A 197 -2.42 14.18 -21.10
CA LEU A 197 -2.41 13.45 -22.37
C LEU A 197 -3.70 12.63 -22.55
N VAL A 198 -4.09 11.85 -21.54
CA VAL A 198 -5.32 11.06 -21.63
C VAL A 198 -6.56 11.94 -21.80
N LYS A 199 -6.61 13.10 -21.14
CA LYS A 199 -7.70 14.06 -21.36
C LYS A 199 -7.72 14.63 -22.78
N GLN A 200 -6.56 14.97 -23.32
CA GLN A 200 -6.42 15.49 -24.69
C GLN A 200 -6.88 14.45 -25.73
N TYR A 201 -6.57 13.18 -25.51
CA TYR A 201 -6.92 12.07 -26.41
C TYR A 201 -8.07 11.20 -25.86
N GLY A 202 -9.03 11.82 -25.18
CA GLY A 202 -10.05 11.12 -24.38
C GLY A 202 -10.85 10.09 -25.17
N GLN A 203 -11.33 10.42 -26.37
CA GLN A 203 -12.10 9.47 -27.19
C GLN A 203 -11.28 8.22 -27.55
N ALA A 204 -10.05 8.41 -28.05
CA ALA A 204 -9.16 7.31 -28.41
C ALA A 204 -8.80 6.46 -27.18
N PHE A 205 -8.63 7.09 -26.01
CA PHE A 205 -8.38 6.36 -24.76
C PHE A 205 -9.59 5.53 -24.31
N GLU A 206 -10.81 6.05 -24.42
CA GLU A 206 -12.03 5.29 -24.13
C GLU A 206 -12.19 4.09 -25.07
N GLU A 207 -11.90 4.25 -26.35
CA GLU A 207 -11.88 3.15 -27.32
C GLU A 207 -10.82 2.11 -26.96
N TYR A 208 -9.60 2.54 -26.62
CA TYR A 208 -8.53 1.66 -26.18
C TYR A 208 -8.92 0.85 -24.93
N LYS A 209 -9.52 1.49 -23.93
CA LYS A 209 -9.99 0.81 -22.71
C LYS A 209 -10.95 -0.33 -23.00
N LYS A 210 -11.85 -0.21 -23.99
CA LYS A 210 -12.80 -1.29 -24.32
C LYS A 210 -12.12 -2.62 -24.65
N TYR A 211 -10.90 -2.58 -25.18
CA TYR A 211 -10.15 -3.77 -25.58
C TYR A 211 -9.20 -4.27 -24.49
N TYR A 212 -8.58 -3.37 -23.72
CA TYR A 212 -7.48 -3.73 -22.81
C TYR A 212 -7.83 -3.66 -21.32
N PHE A 213 -9.04 -3.20 -20.97
CA PHE A 213 -9.41 -3.01 -19.57
C PHE A 213 -9.44 -4.33 -18.77
N LEU A 214 -9.90 -5.43 -19.38
CA LEU A 214 -9.91 -6.73 -18.71
C LEU A 214 -8.48 -7.18 -18.36
N ASN A 215 -7.55 -7.08 -19.30
CA ASN A 215 -6.14 -7.38 -19.05
C ASN A 215 -5.55 -6.51 -17.93
N GLU A 216 -5.88 -5.21 -17.88
CA GLU A 216 -5.42 -4.32 -16.79
C GLU A 216 -5.91 -4.80 -15.41
N LEU A 217 -7.15 -5.30 -15.34
CA LEU A 217 -7.72 -5.86 -14.12
C LEU A 217 -7.05 -7.18 -13.73
N GLU A 218 -6.90 -8.09 -14.69
CA GLU A 218 -6.26 -9.39 -14.49
C GLU A 218 -4.81 -9.24 -14.01
N GLU A 219 -4.04 -8.34 -14.62
CA GLU A 219 -2.67 -8.04 -14.20
C GLU A 219 -2.60 -7.40 -12.80
N GLY A 220 -3.66 -6.70 -12.39
CA GLY A 220 -3.77 -6.10 -11.05
C GLY A 220 -4.19 -7.08 -9.96
N MET A 221 -4.67 -8.27 -10.32
CA MET A 221 -5.12 -9.26 -9.34
C MET A 221 -3.94 -10.03 -8.73
N VAL A 222 -4.14 -10.42 -7.48
CA VAL A 222 -3.31 -11.40 -6.76
C VAL A 222 -4.18 -12.63 -6.52
N LEU A 223 -3.75 -13.77 -7.04
CA LEU A 223 -4.42 -15.05 -6.87
C LEU A 223 -3.58 -15.89 -5.91
N LEU A 224 -4.15 -16.26 -4.76
CA LEU A 224 -3.50 -17.05 -3.73
C LEU A 224 -4.23 -18.37 -3.57
N GLU A 225 -3.47 -19.46 -3.55
CA GLU A 225 -3.97 -20.78 -3.16
C GLU A 225 -3.96 -20.88 -1.63
N TYR A 226 -5.02 -21.43 -1.00
CA TYR A 226 -5.15 -21.50 0.46
C TYR A 226 -5.90 -22.73 0.96
#